data_AF-A0A0Q5WAY9-F1
#
_entry.id   AF-A0A0Q5WAY9-F1
#
_cell.length_a   1.000
_cell.length_b   1.000
_cell.length_c   1.000
_cell.angle_alpha   90.00
_cell.angle_beta   90.00
_cell.angle_gamma   90.00
#
_symmetry.space_group_name_H-M   'P 1'
#
loop_
_entity.id
_entity.type
_entity.pdbx_description
1 polymer ?
#
loop_
_entity_poly.entity_id
_entity_poly.type
_entity_poly.pdbx_seq_one_letter_code
_entity_poly.pdbx_strand_id
1 'polypeptide(L)'
;MTIWRTATMTGGLLVVAACTVVPPFRFEAESARLKREAAQSFPIGSEAARFEAWFVAKAGSGLSLAPQKDRSVSAEPLCEQRLAVLRRQEGCMNELSANYCVDPRGNLTALVWNEGGYC
;
A
#
# COMPACT_ATOMS: atom_id res chain seq x y z
N MET A 1 4.52 -70.53 2.84
CA MET A 1 4.21 -69.61 1.72
C MET A 1 2.80 -69.09 1.95
N THR A 2 2.68 -67.85 2.44
CA THR A 2 1.38 -67.19 2.64
C THR A 2 1.52 -65.75 2.20
N ILE A 3 0.83 -65.41 1.12
CA ILE A 3 0.85 -64.12 0.45
C ILE A 3 -0.17 -63.22 1.15
N TRP A 4 0.26 -62.10 1.71
CA TRP A 4 -0.63 -61.00 2.08
C TRP A 4 -0.33 -59.83 1.16
N ARG A 5 -1.20 -59.63 0.16
CA ARG A 5 -1.22 -58.43 -0.69
C ARG A 5 -1.91 -57.31 0.10
N THR A 6 -1.14 -56.33 0.53
CA THR A 6 -1.65 -55.03 1.00
C THR A 6 -2.29 -54.29 -0.16
N ALA A 7 -3.62 -54.19 -0.15
CA ALA A 7 -4.36 -53.30 -1.02
C ALA A 7 -4.30 -51.88 -0.43
N THR A 8 -3.28 -51.11 -0.81
CA THR A 8 -3.23 -49.68 -0.54
C THR A 8 -4.21 -49.01 -1.50
N MET A 9 -5.42 -48.72 -1.01
CA MET A 9 -6.37 -47.84 -1.68
C MET A 9 -5.69 -46.51 -1.98
N THR A 10 -5.41 -46.25 -3.25
CA THR A 10 -4.97 -44.96 -3.78
C THR A 10 -6.13 -43.98 -3.67
N GLY A 11 -6.31 -43.43 -2.47
CA GLY A 11 -7.17 -42.28 -2.23
C GLY A 11 -6.54 -41.09 -2.93
N GLY A 12 -7.04 -40.78 -4.13
CA GLY A 12 -6.63 -39.63 -4.92
C GLY A 12 -6.68 -38.38 -4.06
N LEU A 13 -5.50 -37.83 -3.80
CA LEU A 13 -5.37 -36.50 -3.23
C LEU A 13 -5.88 -35.54 -4.32
N LEU A 14 -7.18 -35.24 -4.28
CA LEU A 14 -7.77 -34.09 -4.95
C LEU A 14 -7.04 -32.86 -4.39
N VAL A 15 -5.98 -32.46 -5.08
CA VAL A 15 -5.41 -31.12 -4.95
C VAL A 15 -6.50 -30.21 -5.52
N VAL A 16 -7.44 -29.83 -4.67
CA VAL A 16 -8.30 -28.69 -4.93
C VAL A 16 -7.34 -27.52 -4.99
N ALA A 17 -6.93 -27.17 -6.21
CA ALA A 17 -6.30 -25.91 -6.49
C ALA A 17 -7.31 -24.84 -6.07
N ALA A 18 -7.17 -24.42 -4.81
CA ALA A 18 -7.88 -23.28 -4.29
C ALA A 18 -7.31 -22.08 -5.06
N CYS A 19 -7.90 -21.78 -6.21
CA CYS A 19 -7.90 -20.42 -6.73
C CYS A 19 -8.73 -19.58 -5.74
N THR A 20 -8.18 -19.37 -4.54
CA THR A 20 -8.61 -18.28 -3.70
C THR A 20 -8.22 -17.03 -4.45
N VAL A 21 -9.17 -16.49 -5.19
CA VAL A 21 -9.23 -15.04 -5.40
C VAL A 21 -9.38 -14.48 -3.99
N VAL A 22 -8.26 -14.35 -3.27
CA VAL A 22 -8.19 -13.56 -2.06
C VAL A 22 -8.39 -12.14 -2.57
N PRO A 23 -9.50 -11.46 -2.25
CA PRO A 23 -9.63 -10.03 -2.49
C PRO A 23 -8.39 -9.32 -1.95
N PRO A 24 -8.03 -8.12 -2.41
CA PRO A 24 -6.85 -7.39 -1.93
C PRO A 24 -7.00 -6.89 -0.48
N PHE A 25 -7.57 -7.71 0.41
CA PHE A 25 -7.72 -7.51 1.85
C PHE A 25 -6.40 -7.17 2.52
N ARG A 26 -5.28 -7.70 2.01
CA ARG A 26 -3.96 -7.40 2.55
C ARG A 26 -3.57 -5.96 2.23
N PHE A 27 -3.83 -5.49 1.01
CA PHE A 27 -3.61 -4.10 0.66
C PHE A 27 -4.56 -3.13 1.39
N GLU A 28 -5.86 -3.45 1.45
CA GLU A 28 -6.87 -2.60 2.13
C GLU A 28 -6.63 -2.47 3.64
N ALA A 29 -6.32 -3.58 4.33
CA ALA A 29 -6.00 -3.54 5.75
C ALA A 29 -4.72 -2.75 6.02
N GLU A 30 -3.74 -2.87 5.14
CA GLU A 30 -2.48 -2.15 5.25
C GLU A 30 -2.63 -0.66 4.94
N SER A 31 -3.40 -0.28 3.91
CA SER A 31 -3.69 1.12 3.60
C SER A 31 -4.45 1.79 4.75
N ALA A 32 -5.46 1.13 5.32
CA ALA A 32 -6.18 1.63 6.48
C ALA A 32 -5.28 1.79 7.72
N ARG A 33 -4.31 0.89 7.92
CA ARG A 33 -3.29 1.04 8.98
C ARG A 33 -2.41 2.27 8.73
N LEU A 34 -1.90 2.43 7.50
CA LEU A 34 -1.01 3.54 7.14
C LEU A 34 -1.71 4.90 7.27
N LYS A 35 -2.95 5.03 6.81
CA LYS A 35 -3.74 6.27 6.96
C LYS A 35 -3.92 6.66 8.44
N ARG A 36 -4.21 5.69 9.31
CA ARG A 36 -4.35 5.92 10.75
C ARG A 36 -3.04 6.32 11.42
N GLU A 37 -1.95 5.61 11.11
CA GLU A 37 -0.63 5.94 11.65
C GLU A 37 -0.18 7.34 11.21
N ALA A 38 -0.45 7.70 9.95
CA ALA A 38 -0.17 9.03 9.42
C ALA A 38 -0.96 10.12 10.14
N ALA A 39 -2.27 9.93 10.33
CA ALA A 39 -3.12 10.90 11.01
C ALA A 39 -2.71 11.14 12.47
N GLN A 40 -2.17 10.12 13.14
CA GLN A 40 -1.68 10.22 14.52
C GLN A 40 -0.31 10.88 14.61
N SER A 41 0.60 10.54 13.69
CA SER A 41 2.02 10.93 13.78
C SER A 41 2.34 12.23 13.03
N PHE A 42 1.53 12.60 12.05
CA PHE A 42 1.74 13.74 11.16
C PHE A 42 0.45 14.56 10.97
N PRO A 43 -0.10 15.16 12.05
CA PRO A 43 -1.20 16.11 11.92
C PRO A 43 -0.78 17.32 11.07
N ILE A 44 -1.76 18.07 10.55
CA ILE A 44 -1.51 19.32 9.83
C ILE A 44 -0.67 20.27 10.69
N GLY A 45 0.33 20.92 10.07
CA GLY A 45 1.38 21.69 10.72
C GLY A 45 2.66 20.90 11.01
N SER A 46 2.66 19.58 10.81
CA SER A 46 3.86 18.75 10.95
C SER A 46 4.85 18.96 9.80
N GLU A 47 6.13 18.70 10.06
CA GLU A 47 7.19 18.79 9.06
C GLU A 47 6.99 17.79 7.90
N ALA A 48 6.91 18.30 6.67
CA ALA A 48 6.67 17.48 5.49
C ALA A 48 7.82 16.51 5.20
N ALA A 49 9.07 16.91 5.47
CA ALA A 49 10.24 16.05 5.29
C ALA A 49 10.19 14.80 6.19
N ARG A 50 9.68 14.93 7.43
CA ARG A 50 9.50 13.79 8.34
C ARG A 50 8.40 12.85 7.86
N PHE A 51 7.30 13.40 7.34
CA PHE A 51 6.25 12.61 6.71
C PHE A 51 6.79 11.86 5.49
N GLU A 52 7.55 12.52 4.62
CA GLU A 52 8.14 11.90 3.43
C GLU A 52 9.09 10.76 3.78
N ALA A 53 10.01 10.98 4.73
CA ALA A 53 10.92 9.94 5.21
C ALA A 53 10.16 8.75 5.81
N TRP A 54 9.11 9.01 6.61
CA TRP A 54 8.23 7.98 7.15
C TRP A 54 7.50 7.22 6.03
N PHE A 55 6.92 7.92 5.06
CA PHE A 55 6.19 7.33 3.95
C PHE A 55 7.10 6.44 3.09
N VAL A 56 8.31 6.93 2.81
CA VAL A 56 9.34 6.17 2.08
C VAL A 56 9.74 4.91 2.83
N ALA A 57 9.88 4.98 4.16
CA ALA A 57 10.18 3.82 4.99
C ALA A 57 9.07 2.75 4.98
N LYS A 58 7.83 3.10 4.55
CA LYS A 58 6.74 2.14 4.35
C LYS A 58 6.84 1.35 3.05
N ALA A 59 7.76 1.71 2.14
CA ALA A 59 8.04 0.96 0.92
C ALA A 59 8.80 -0.36 1.16
N GLY A 60 8.50 -1.04 2.26
CA GLY A 60 8.98 -2.37 2.62
C GLY A 60 7.82 -3.37 2.70
N SER A 61 8.12 -4.66 2.89
CA SER A 61 7.11 -5.71 3.04
C SER A 61 6.13 -5.85 1.85
N GLY A 62 6.64 -5.73 0.63
CA GLY A 62 5.84 -5.88 -0.59
C GLY A 62 5.07 -4.64 -1.03
N LEU A 63 5.26 -3.50 -0.35
CA LEU A 63 4.90 -2.18 -0.89
C LEU A 63 6.11 -1.60 -1.61
N SER A 64 5.91 -1.02 -2.80
CA SER A 64 6.94 -0.37 -3.60
C SER A 64 6.62 1.12 -3.72
N LEU A 65 7.63 1.99 -3.62
CA LEU A 65 7.46 3.39 -4.03
C LEU A 65 7.28 3.45 -5.53
N ALA A 66 6.21 4.10 -5.98
CA ALA A 66 6.17 4.59 -7.34
C ALA A 66 7.02 5.86 -7.46
N PRO A 67 7.49 6.19 -8.68
CA PRO A 67 8.13 7.47 -8.93
C PRO A 67 7.24 8.61 -8.42
N GLN A 68 7.80 9.51 -7.61
CA GLN A 68 7.07 10.71 -7.20
C GLN A 68 6.67 11.48 -8.47
N LYS A 69 5.37 11.71 -8.62
CA LYS A 69 4.85 12.50 -9.74
C LYS A 69 4.91 13.98 -9.37
N ASP A 70 5.07 14.79 -10.39
CA ASP A 70 5.46 16.20 -10.41
C ASP A 70 5.03 17.04 -9.21
N ARG A 71 5.96 17.92 -8.80
CA ARG A 71 5.70 19.03 -7.87
C ARG A 71 5.00 20.14 -8.64
N SER A 72 3.77 20.46 -8.26
CA SER A 72 3.05 21.62 -8.79
C SER A 72 2.89 22.67 -7.71
N VAL A 73 3.30 23.90 -8.00
CA VAL A 73 3.06 25.03 -7.10
C VAL A 73 1.64 25.53 -7.34
N SER A 74 0.79 25.50 -6.32
CA SER A 74 -0.50 26.19 -6.36
C SER A 74 -0.30 27.63 -5.90
N ALA A 75 -0.80 28.59 -6.68
CA ALA A 75 -0.62 30.01 -6.37
C ALA A 75 -1.38 30.44 -5.11
N GLU A 76 -2.51 29.81 -4.78
CA GLU A 76 -3.29 30.10 -3.57
C GLU A 76 -4.01 28.84 -3.02
N PRO A 77 -3.87 28.52 -1.72
CA PRO A 77 -2.81 29.02 -0.83
C PRO A 77 -1.43 28.69 -1.42
N LEU A 78 -0.43 29.55 -1.20
CA LEU A 78 0.98 29.29 -1.58
C LEU A 78 1.43 27.97 -0.97
N CYS A 79 1.34 26.91 -1.75
CA CYS A 79 1.72 25.57 -1.32
C CYS A 79 2.28 24.77 -2.49
N GLU A 80 3.30 24.00 -2.19
CA GLU A 80 3.85 23.01 -3.10
C GLU A 80 3.02 21.73 -2.96
N GLN A 81 2.22 21.43 -3.97
CA GLN A 81 1.52 20.15 -4.05
C GLN A 81 2.52 19.05 -4.38
N ARG A 82 2.45 17.98 -3.61
CA ARG A 82 3.30 16.80 -3.74
C ARG A 82 2.45 15.54 -3.74
N LEU A 83 2.95 14.54 -4.47
CA LEU A 83 2.32 13.23 -4.59
C LEU A 83 3.33 12.14 -4.25
N ALA A 84 3.03 11.36 -3.21
CA ALA A 84 3.76 10.15 -2.87
C ALA A 84 2.85 8.94 -3.05
N VAL A 85 3.33 7.88 -3.69
CA VAL A 85 2.50 6.72 -4.03
C VAL A 85 3.20 5.43 -3.63
N LEU A 86 2.49 4.58 -2.89
CA LEU A 86 2.86 3.19 -2.61
C LEU A 86 2.06 2.25 -3.49
N ARG A 87 2.70 1.19 -3.96
CA ARG A 87 2.09 0.17 -4.82
C ARG A 87 2.27 -1.21 -4.24
N ARG A 88 1.30 -2.10 -4.45
CA ARG A 88 1.48 -3.54 -4.23
C ARG A 88 0.77 -4.34 -5.32
N GLN A 89 1.41 -5.40 -5.79
CA GLN A 89 0.80 -6.38 -6.68
C GLN A 89 0.15 -7.51 -5.88
N GLU A 90 -1.18 -7.61 -5.94
CA GLU A 90 -2.00 -8.69 -5.35
C GLU A 90 -3.01 -9.16 -6.41
N GLY A 91 -2.54 -9.93 -7.40
CA GLY A 91 -3.29 -10.24 -8.62
C GLY A 91 -3.36 -9.05 -9.58
N CYS A 92 -3.86 -7.92 -9.09
CA CYS A 92 -3.86 -6.62 -9.74
C CYS A 92 -2.85 -5.67 -9.09
N MET A 93 -2.49 -4.59 -9.76
CA MET A 93 -1.71 -3.51 -9.16
C MET A 93 -2.62 -2.65 -8.29
N ASN A 94 -2.33 -2.53 -7.01
CA ASN A 94 -3.05 -1.65 -6.08
C ASN A 94 -2.15 -0.46 -5.71
N GLU A 95 -2.72 0.73 -5.62
CA GLU A 95 -2.02 1.99 -5.36
C GLU A 95 -2.62 2.75 -4.18
N LEU A 96 -1.76 3.28 -3.30
CA LEU A 96 -2.11 4.18 -2.21
C LEU A 96 -1.34 5.47 -2.40
N SER A 97 -2.07 6.53 -2.67
CA SER A 97 -1.54 7.86 -2.99
C SER A 97 -1.78 8.83 -1.84
N ALA A 98 -0.71 9.44 -1.34
CA ALA A 98 -0.76 10.61 -0.46
C ALA A 98 -0.57 11.87 -1.30
N ASN A 99 -1.62 12.68 -1.39
CA ASN A 99 -1.61 13.99 -2.03
C ASN A 99 -1.53 15.03 -0.92
N TYR A 100 -0.48 15.83 -0.87
CA TYR A 100 -0.27 16.75 0.24
C TYR A 100 0.29 18.09 -0.22
N CYS A 101 0.04 19.10 0.60
CA CYS A 101 0.49 20.46 0.37
C CYS A 101 1.56 20.83 1.40
N VAL A 102 2.64 21.45 0.93
CA VAL A 102 3.74 21.93 1.78
C VAL A 102 3.79 23.45 1.74
N ASP A 103 3.75 24.10 2.90
CA ASP A 103 3.90 25.56 2.99
C ASP A 103 5.36 26.01 2.76
N PRO A 104 5.62 27.33 2.60
CA PRO A 104 6.98 27.84 2.47
C PRO A 104 7.89 27.58 3.69
N ARG A 105 7.33 27.17 4.82
CA ARG A 105 8.07 26.80 6.04
C ARG A 105 8.40 25.31 6.09
N GLY A 106 7.98 24.52 5.10
CA GLY A 106 8.23 23.09 5.02
C GLY A 106 7.22 22.22 5.77
N ASN A 107 6.06 22.76 6.16
CA ASN A 107 5.04 22.03 6.92
C ASN A 107 3.88 21.55 6.05
N LEU A 108 3.28 20.44 6.44
CA LEU A 108 2.04 19.91 5.87
C LEU A 108 0.87 20.86 6.15
N THR A 109 0.21 21.34 5.11
CA THR A 109 -1.01 22.16 5.22
C THR A 109 -2.26 21.40 4.80
N ALA A 110 -2.11 20.37 3.98
CA ALA A 110 -3.17 19.45 3.61
C ALA A 110 -2.58 18.06 3.34
N LEU A 111 -3.35 17.01 3.60
CA LEU A 111 -3.03 15.62 3.27
C LEU A 111 -4.32 14.89 2.93
N VAL A 112 -4.41 14.37 1.71
CA VAL A 112 -5.55 13.63 1.17
C VAL A 112 -5.07 12.29 0.65
N TRP A 113 -5.80 11.24 0.99
CA TRP A 113 -5.49 9.87 0.60
C TRP A 113 -6.38 9.43 -0.55
N ASN A 114 -5.79 8.86 -1.60
CA ASN A 114 -6.49 8.24 -2.70
C ASN A 114 -6.05 6.78 -2.83
N GLU A 115 -7.00 5.88 -3.03
CA GLU A 115 -6.74 4.47 -3.36
C GLU A 115 -7.15 4.22 -4.80
N GLY A 116 -6.37 3.41 -5.50
CA GLY A 116 -6.62 3.04 -6.88
C GLY A 116 -6.00 1.69 -7.20
N GLY A 117 -6.16 1.27 -8.45
CA GLY A 117 -5.54 0.04 -8.93
C GLY A 117 -6.00 -0.31 -10.33
N TYR A 118 -5.27 -1.23 -10.96
CA TYR A 118 -5.59 -1.74 -12.29
C TYR A 118 -5.22 -3.22 -12.42
N CYS A 119 -6.04 -3.91 -13.21
CA CYS A 119 -5.84 -5.23 -13.76
C CYS A 119 -5.86 -5.06 -15.29
#